data_AF-A0A835BWT5-F1
#
_entry.id   AF-A0A835BWT5-F1
#
_cell.length_a   1.000
_cell.length_b   1.000
_cell.length_c   1.000
_cell.angle_alpha   90.00
_cell.angle_beta   90.00
_cell.angle_gamma   90.00
#
_symmetry.space_group_name_H-M   'P 1'
#
loop_
_entity.id
_entity.type
_entity.pdbx_description
1 polymer ?
#
loop_
_entity_poly.entity_id
_entity_poly.type
_entity_poly.pdbx_seq_one_letter_code
_entity_poly.pdbx_strand_id
1 'polypeptide(L)'
;MSAPMDISFSAPPPPPDAACAVVPAPSLSLVPAAAVSSSPPPQQQAAAAAPAAVVAPSPADDKVLVSVEVLLHASSAARHGDVQAAVERMLEARSLSYVDGPVPIPADNSFLLENVKRIQICDTDEWVENHKVLLFWQVKPDVHVFQLSEDGPGEEPSEGDTLSSFNEWTLPAIEFDGLWESLLYEVGLKQRLLRYAASALLFTERGVDPCLVSWNRIVLLHGPPGTGKTSLCKALAQKLSIRFKSRYSMCQLIEVNAHSLFSKWFSESGKLVAKLFQKIQEMVEEESNLVFVLIDEVESLAAARQAAISGSEPSDSIRVVNALLTQMDKLKSWPNVIILTTSNITTAIDIAFVDRADIKAYVGPPTLQARYEILRSCIQELLRVGILTYPQGGCVPCILSYSTLKEKKHCPEAVEPHGALHLSSLLYEAAELCEGLSGRSLRKLPFLAHASVANPSCCDASTFMHTLIQTAQREISESRG
;
A
#
# COMPACT_ATOMS: atom_id res chain seq x y z
N MET A 1 -59.25 14.33 16.27
CA MET A 1 -59.40 15.37 15.22
C MET A 1 -58.56 16.56 15.64
N SER A 2 -57.29 16.57 15.23
CA SER A 2 -56.39 17.72 15.31
C SER A 2 -55.26 17.43 14.33
N ALA A 3 -55.20 18.19 13.23
CA ALA A 3 -54.23 18.02 12.14
C ALA A 3 -52.82 18.50 12.55
N PRO A 4 -51.74 17.98 11.93
CA PRO A 4 -50.39 18.50 12.12
C PRO A 4 -50.17 19.77 11.28
N MET A 5 -49.45 20.74 11.86
CA MET A 5 -48.96 21.94 11.14
C MET A 5 -47.71 21.59 10.35
N ASP A 6 -47.77 21.78 9.03
CA ASP A 6 -46.61 21.83 8.14
C ASP A 6 -45.85 23.16 8.35
N ILE A 7 -44.55 23.07 8.69
CA ILE A 7 -43.64 24.21 8.69
C ILE A 7 -42.77 24.10 7.43
N SER A 8 -43.21 24.78 6.37
CA SER A 8 -42.44 25.00 5.14
C SER A 8 -41.40 26.11 5.37
N PHE A 9 -40.11 25.79 5.30
CA PHE A 9 -39.05 26.79 5.22
C PHE A 9 -38.77 27.15 3.76
N SER A 10 -39.04 28.42 3.43
CA SER A 10 -38.76 29.09 2.17
C SER A 10 -37.25 29.27 1.95
N ALA A 11 -36.75 28.89 0.77
CA ALA A 11 -35.38 29.17 0.33
C ALA A 11 -35.18 30.68 0.06
N PRO A 12 -33.96 31.23 0.28
CA PRO A 12 -33.66 32.64 -0.01
C PRO A 12 -33.42 32.90 -1.51
N PRO A 13 -33.65 34.13 -2.01
CA PRO A 13 -33.52 34.48 -3.42
C PRO A 13 -32.04 34.61 -3.86
N PRO A 14 -31.74 34.41 -5.16
CA PRO A 14 -30.39 34.58 -5.70
C PRO A 14 -29.96 36.05 -5.80
N PRO A 15 -28.65 36.35 -5.76
CA PRO A 15 -28.13 37.71 -5.90
C PRO A 15 -28.23 38.22 -7.36
N PRO A 16 -28.30 39.55 -7.56
CA PRO A 16 -28.48 40.16 -8.87
C PRO A 16 -27.20 40.18 -9.72
N ASP A 17 -27.42 40.11 -11.04
CA ASP A 17 -26.42 40.11 -12.11
C ASP A 17 -25.43 41.29 -12.04
N ALA A 18 -24.13 40.95 -11.95
CA ALA A 18 -23.05 41.91 -12.13
C ALA A 18 -22.76 42.10 -13.63
N ALA A 19 -23.14 43.27 -14.14
CA ALA A 19 -22.84 43.72 -15.50
C ALA A 19 -21.32 43.77 -15.75
N CYS A 20 -20.87 43.05 -16.78
CA CYS A 20 -19.54 43.15 -17.35
C CYS A 20 -19.34 44.54 -17.98
N ALA A 21 -18.50 45.38 -17.35
CA ALA A 21 -17.97 46.58 -17.96
C ALA A 21 -16.76 46.21 -18.84
N VAL A 22 -16.95 46.32 -20.15
CA VAL A 22 -15.90 46.20 -21.17
C VAL A 22 -15.00 47.43 -21.12
N VAL A 23 -13.70 47.24 -20.86
CA VAL A 23 -12.67 48.27 -20.99
C VAL A 23 -11.94 48.07 -22.33
N PRO A 24 -11.75 49.11 -23.16
CA PRO A 24 -11.14 48.96 -24.49
C PRO A 24 -9.60 48.92 -24.43
N ALA A 25 -9.02 48.09 -25.30
CA ALA A 25 -7.58 48.03 -25.57
C ALA A 25 -7.10 49.25 -26.37
N PRO A 26 -5.88 49.78 -26.14
CA PRO A 26 -5.31 50.80 -27.00
C PRO A 26 -4.60 50.18 -28.21
N SER A 27 -4.88 50.79 -29.36
CA SER A 27 -4.34 50.53 -30.68
C SER A 27 -2.96 51.17 -30.86
N LEU A 28 -2.01 50.43 -31.46
CA LEU A 28 -0.79 50.99 -32.04
C LEU A 28 -0.54 50.41 -33.45
N SER A 29 -0.95 51.23 -34.43
CA SER A 29 -0.36 51.54 -35.74
C SER A 29 0.47 50.49 -36.50
N LEU A 30 -0.08 50.10 -37.66
CA LEU A 30 0.68 49.66 -38.84
C LEU A 30 1.51 50.80 -39.45
N VAL A 31 2.70 50.47 -39.95
CA VAL A 31 3.46 51.25 -40.95
C VAL A 31 3.80 50.31 -42.14
N PRO A 32 3.65 50.72 -43.41
CA PRO A 32 3.79 49.83 -44.57
C PRO A 32 5.22 49.75 -45.12
N ALA A 33 5.43 48.71 -45.92
CA ALA A 33 6.68 48.22 -46.50
C ALA A 33 7.26 49.09 -47.65
N ALA A 34 8.58 48.97 -47.86
CA ALA A 34 9.23 49.22 -49.15
C ALA A 34 10.48 48.33 -49.35
N ALA A 35 10.40 47.51 -50.39
CA ALA A 35 11.40 46.92 -51.30
C ALA A 35 12.88 46.74 -50.88
N VAL A 36 13.46 45.60 -51.25
CA VAL A 36 14.44 45.48 -52.37
C VAL A 36 14.67 44.00 -52.72
N SER A 37 14.68 43.76 -54.03
CA SER A 37 14.92 42.52 -54.77
C SER A 37 16.34 41.95 -54.66
N SER A 38 16.50 40.63 -54.74
CA SER A 38 17.41 39.99 -55.70
C SER A 38 17.32 38.46 -55.67
N SER A 39 17.14 37.88 -56.86
CA SER A 39 17.28 36.46 -57.19
C SER A 39 18.76 36.09 -57.44
N PRO A 40 19.12 34.78 -57.47
CA PRO A 40 20.47 34.29 -57.16
C PRO A 40 21.30 33.84 -58.38
N PRO A 41 22.62 33.59 -58.19
CA PRO A 41 23.33 32.54 -58.93
C PRO A 41 24.19 31.66 -57.95
N PRO A 42 24.97 30.66 -58.41
CA PRO A 42 24.58 29.26 -58.40
C PRO A 42 25.38 28.36 -57.45
N GLN A 43 24.85 27.15 -57.32
CA GLN A 43 25.32 25.93 -56.65
C GLN A 43 26.83 25.70 -56.55
N GLN A 44 27.29 25.36 -55.33
CA GLN A 44 28.28 24.32 -55.10
C GLN A 44 27.94 23.58 -53.80
N GLN A 45 27.60 22.30 -53.94
CA GLN A 45 27.20 21.39 -52.87
C GLN A 45 28.41 21.00 -52.00
N ALA A 46 28.32 21.27 -50.70
CA ALA A 46 29.07 20.57 -49.67
C ALA A 46 28.08 20.13 -48.59
N ALA A 47 28.09 18.84 -48.28
CA ALA A 47 27.09 18.14 -47.48
C ALA A 47 27.08 18.57 -46.01
N ALA A 48 25.89 18.88 -45.49
CA ALA A 48 25.58 18.87 -44.07
C ALA A 48 24.14 18.34 -43.89
N ALA A 49 24.02 17.25 -43.14
CA ALA A 49 22.77 16.53 -42.91
C ALA A 49 21.72 17.40 -42.22
N ALA A 50 20.52 17.45 -42.79
CA ALA A 50 19.34 18.04 -42.17
C ALA A 50 18.89 17.22 -40.94
N PRO A 51 18.28 17.85 -39.92
CA PRO A 51 17.76 17.15 -38.76
C PRO A 51 16.60 16.23 -39.19
N ALA A 52 16.65 14.98 -38.75
CA ALA A 52 15.60 14.01 -38.98
C ALA A 52 14.26 14.56 -38.47
N ALA A 53 13.29 14.65 -39.38
CA ALA A 53 11.92 14.98 -39.08
C ALA A 53 11.41 14.04 -37.97
N VAL A 54 10.77 14.65 -36.96
CA VAL A 54 10.03 13.96 -35.91
C VAL A 54 9.01 13.05 -36.57
N VAL A 55 9.32 11.76 -36.56
CA VAL A 55 8.41 10.69 -36.97
C VAL A 55 7.25 10.70 -35.97
N ALA A 56 6.05 11.03 -36.45
CA ALA A 56 4.83 10.84 -35.70
C ALA A 56 4.76 9.38 -35.23
N PRO A 57 4.32 9.10 -33.98
CA PRO A 57 4.35 7.74 -33.45
C PRO A 57 3.41 6.86 -34.29
N SER A 58 3.99 5.82 -34.89
CA SER A 58 3.25 4.71 -35.46
C SER A 58 2.53 3.93 -34.35
N PRO A 59 1.31 3.39 -34.57
CA PRO A 59 0.61 2.59 -33.57
C PRO A 59 1.28 1.22 -33.48
N ALA A 60 2.15 1.02 -32.49
CA ALA A 60 2.81 -0.25 -32.22
C ALA A 60 2.73 -0.55 -30.70
N ASP A 61 2.14 -1.71 -30.39
CA ASP A 61 2.14 -2.42 -29.09
C ASP A 61 1.53 -1.71 -27.86
N ASP A 62 0.19 -1.64 -27.78
CA ASP A 62 -0.53 -1.48 -26.51
C ASP A 62 -0.48 -2.79 -25.69
N LYS A 63 0.72 -3.25 -25.33
CA LYS A 63 0.89 -4.36 -24.38
C LYS A 63 0.69 -3.86 -22.96
N VAL A 64 -0.12 -4.57 -22.19
CA VAL A 64 -0.37 -4.32 -20.78
C VAL A 64 0.87 -4.67 -19.97
N LEU A 65 1.38 -3.71 -19.19
CA LEU A 65 2.46 -3.97 -18.23
C LEU A 65 1.91 -4.74 -17.03
N VAL A 66 2.52 -5.90 -16.73
CA VAL A 66 2.18 -6.71 -15.56
C VAL A 66 3.43 -6.90 -14.70
N SER A 67 3.34 -6.51 -13.44
CA SER A 67 4.45 -6.66 -12.50
C SER A 67 4.64 -8.12 -12.09
N VAL A 68 5.89 -8.59 -12.14
CA VAL A 68 6.31 -9.91 -11.72
C VAL A 68 7.40 -9.76 -10.68
N GLU A 69 7.15 -10.29 -9.49
CA GLU A 69 8.07 -10.23 -8.35
C GLU A 69 8.83 -11.55 -8.23
N VAL A 70 10.16 -11.48 -8.21
CA VAL A 70 11.06 -12.65 -8.18
C VAL A 70 11.94 -12.57 -6.93
N LEU A 71 11.65 -13.44 -5.97
CA LEU A 71 12.39 -13.58 -4.73
C LEU A 71 13.53 -14.59 -4.90
N LEU A 72 14.77 -14.15 -4.67
CA LEU A 72 15.95 -15.01 -4.66
C LEU A 72 16.08 -15.79 -3.34
N HIS A 73 16.81 -16.90 -3.40
CA HIS A 73 17.32 -17.56 -2.19
C HIS A 73 18.35 -16.66 -1.49
N ALA A 74 18.39 -16.71 -0.15
CA ALA A 74 19.38 -15.96 0.63
C ALA A 74 20.84 -16.34 0.30
N SER A 75 21.06 -17.59 -0.12
CA SER A 75 22.35 -18.12 -0.55
C SER A 75 22.70 -17.84 -2.02
N SER A 76 21.80 -17.21 -2.78
CA SER A 76 22.02 -16.95 -4.20
C SER A 76 23.05 -15.84 -4.41
N ALA A 77 24.05 -16.10 -5.25
CA ALA A 77 25.02 -15.10 -5.70
C ALA A 77 24.77 -14.67 -7.16
N ALA A 78 23.64 -15.08 -7.76
CA ALA A 78 23.30 -14.76 -9.12
C ALA A 78 23.05 -13.25 -9.29
N ARG A 79 23.49 -12.70 -10.43
CA ARG A 79 23.21 -11.29 -10.75
C ARG A 79 21.73 -11.12 -11.06
N HIS A 80 21.12 -10.06 -10.52
CA HIS A 80 19.71 -9.76 -10.73
C HIS A 80 19.31 -9.74 -12.22
N GLY A 81 20.14 -9.14 -13.09
CA GLY A 81 19.86 -9.09 -14.54
C GLY A 81 19.85 -10.45 -15.23
N ASP A 82 20.69 -11.39 -14.80
CA ASP A 82 20.73 -12.74 -15.39
C ASP A 82 19.47 -13.54 -15.01
N VAL A 83 19.04 -13.40 -13.75
CA VAL A 83 17.77 -13.98 -13.26
C VAL A 83 16.58 -13.35 -13.96
N GLN A 84 16.57 -12.02 -14.10
CA GLN A 84 15.52 -11.28 -14.80
C GLN A 84 15.34 -11.82 -16.23
N ALA A 85 16.42 -11.87 -17.01
CA ALA A 85 16.38 -12.36 -18.40
C ALA A 85 15.99 -13.85 -18.49
N ALA A 86 16.31 -14.66 -17.47
CA ALA A 86 15.88 -16.05 -17.40
C ALA A 86 14.38 -16.20 -17.12
N VAL A 87 13.83 -15.37 -16.25
CA VAL A 87 12.39 -15.34 -15.93
C VAL A 87 11.59 -14.78 -17.11
N GLU A 88 12.04 -13.71 -17.76
CA GLU A 88 11.38 -13.16 -18.95
C GLU A 88 11.27 -14.20 -20.07
N ARG A 89 12.38 -14.88 -20.40
CA ARG A 89 12.37 -15.99 -21.38
C ARG A 89 11.43 -17.13 -20.98
N MET A 90 11.37 -17.45 -19.68
CA MET A 90 10.47 -18.49 -19.17
C MET A 90 8.99 -18.10 -19.34
N LEU A 91 8.65 -16.82 -19.09
CA LEU A 91 7.30 -16.31 -19.23
C LEU A 91 6.88 -16.23 -20.70
N GLU A 92 7.76 -15.78 -21.59
CA GLU A 92 7.49 -15.71 -23.04
C GLU A 92 7.32 -17.10 -23.67
N ALA A 93 8.10 -18.09 -23.23
CA ALA A 93 8.05 -19.44 -23.77
C ALA A 93 6.77 -20.20 -23.39
N ARG A 94 6.05 -19.77 -22.34
CA ARG A 94 4.82 -20.42 -21.88
C ARG A 94 3.61 -19.55 -22.23
N SER A 95 2.59 -20.16 -22.82
CA SER A 95 1.27 -19.55 -22.97
C SER A 95 0.52 -19.49 -21.62
N LEU A 96 1.09 -18.81 -20.63
CA LEU A 96 0.50 -18.65 -19.29
C LEU A 96 -0.67 -17.66 -19.31
N SER A 97 -1.67 -17.93 -18.50
CA SER A 97 -2.64 -16.93 -18.07
C SER A 97 -2.01 -16.05 -16.98
N TYR A 98 -2.04 -14.73 -17.16
CA TYR A 98 -1.54 -13.80 -16.16
C TYR A 98 -2.63 -13.55 -15.12
N VAL A 99 -2.53 -14.25 -14.00
CA VAL A 99 -3.42 -14.14 -12.84
C VAL A 99 -2.54 -13.94 -11.62
N ASP A 100 -2.98 -13.08 -10.69
CA ASP A 100 -2.28 -12.84 -9.43
C ASP A 100 -2.04 -14.15 -8.67
N GLY A 101 -0.79 -14.37 -8.28
CA GLY A 101 -0.39 -15.57 -7.54
C GLY A 101 0.97 -16.14 -7.95
N PRO A 102 1.36 -17.26 -7.31
CA PRO A 102 2.66 -17.87 -7.53
C PRO A 102 2.73 -18.54 -8.92
N VAL A 103 3.87 -18.38 -9.59
CA VAL A 103 4.18 -19.06 -10.85
C VAL A 103 5.11 -20.24 -10.57
N PRO A 104 4.74 -21.48 -10.94
CA PRO A 104 5.58 -22.64 -10.69
C PRO A 104 6.83 -22.61 -11.58
N ILE A 105 7.98 -22.81 -10.95
CA ILE A 105 9.27 -22.88 -11.65
C ILE A 105 9.36 -24.22 -12.39
N PRO A 106 9.67 -24.22 -13.71
CA PRO A 106 9.84 -25.44 -14.49
C PRO A 106 10.96 -26.33 -13.97
N ALA A 107 10.72 -27.65 -13.90
CA ALA A 107 11.73 -28.63 -13.46
C ALA A 107 12.96 -28.71 -14.37
N ASP A 108 12.80 -28.30 -15.63
CA ASP A 108 13.83 -28.26 -16.68
C ASP A 108 14.77 -27.05 -16.54
N ASN A 109 14.41 -26.03 -15.75
CA ASN A 109 15.24 -24.84 -15.56
C ASN A 109 16.06 -24.91 -14.26
N SER A 110 17.19 -25.62 -14.33
CA SER A 110 18.10 -25.80 -13.18
C SER A 110 18.59 -24.47 -12.59
N PHE A 111 18.86 -23.48 -13.44
CA PHE A 111 19.34 -22.17 -13.01
C PHE A 111 18.31 -21.43 -12.14
N LEU A 112 17.03 -21.41 -12.55
CA LEU A 112 15.98 -20.78 -11.74
C LEU A 112 15.72 -21.57 -10.45
N LEU A 113 15.74 -22.91 -10.49
CA LEU A 113 15.54 -23.74 -9.30
C LEU A 113 16.62 -23.55 -8.23
N GLU A 114 17.86 -23.30 -8.63
CA GLU A 114 18.97 -23.09 -7.71
C GLU A 114 18.95 -21.68 -7.07
N ASN A 115 18.52 -20.67 -7.83
CA ASN A 115 18.67 -19.27 -7.44
C ASN A 115 17.38 -18.59 -6.98
N VAL A 116 16.21 -19.05 -7.44
CA VAL A 116 14.92 -18.40 -7.22
C VAL A 116 14.06 -19.19 -6.24
N LYS A 117 13.65 -18.53 -5.16
CA LYS A 117 12.78 -19.10 -4.12
C LYS A 117 11.29 -19.00 -4.50
N ARG A 118 10.85 -17.87 -5.07
CA ARG A 118 9.44 -17.63 -5.42
C ARG A 118 9.33 -16.68 -6.61
N ILE A 119 8.44 -16.98 -7.54
CA ILE A 119 8.00 -16.07 -8.62
C ILE A 119 6.52 -15.80 -8.41
N GLN A 120 6.12 -14.53 -8.47
CA GLN A 120 4.73 -14.13 -8.23
C GLN A 120 4.30 -13.07 -9.24
N ILE A 121 3.13 -13.27 -9.86
CA ILE A 121 2.45 -12.26 -10.66
C ILE A 121 1.61 -11.41 -9.71
N CYS A 122 1.67 -10.08 -9.88
CA CYS A 122 1.00 -9.13 -9.01
C CYS A 122 0.24 -8.05 -9.80
N ASP A 123 -0.78 -7.49 -9.16
CA ASP A 123 -1.55 -6.32 -9.60
C ASP A 123 -2.31 -6.52 -10.93
N THR A 124 -2.73 -7.75 -11.24
CA THR A 124 -3.57 -8.06 -12.42
C THR A 124 -5.02 -7.61 -12.26
N ASP A 125 -5.48 -7.36 -11.03
CA ASP A 125 -6.85 -6.96 -10.67
C ASP A 125 -7.39 -5.80 -11.54
N GLU A 126 -6.52 -4.87 -11.93
CA GLU A 126 -6.92 -3.70 -12.71
C GLU A 126 -7.41 -4.03 -14.14
N TRP A 127 -6.86 -5.08 -14.72
CA TRP A 127 -7.14 -5.46 -16.11
C TRP A 127 -8.18 -6.56 -16.19
N VAL A 128 -8.35 -7.33 -15.12
CA VAL A 128 -9.33 -8.41 -15.00
C VAL A 128 -10.77 -7.89 -14.99
N GLU A 129 -11.01 -6.67 -14.50
CA GLU A 129 -12.34 -6.03 -14.58
C GLU A 129 -12.79 -5.82 -16.04
N ASN A 130 -11.84 -5.63 -16.98
CA ASN A 130 -12.12 -5.39 -18.40
C ASN A 130 -11.94 -6.63 -19.29
N HIS A 131 -10.97 -7.51 -18.97
CA HIS A 131 -10.66 -8.72 -19.72
C HIS A 131 -10.56 -9.90 -18.76
N LYS A 132 -11.55 -10.82 -18.79
CA LYS A 132 -11.66 -11.94 -17.84
C LYS A 132 -10.37 -12.77 -17.65
N VAL A 133 -9.47 -12.77 -18.64
CA VAL A 133 -8.12 -13.37 -18.57
C VAL A 133 -7.17 -12.55 -19.45
N LEU A 134 -6.02 -12.14 -18.91
CA LEU A 134 -4.92 -11.58 -19.70
C LEU A 134 -4.10 -12.69 -20.37
N LEU A 135 -3.99 -12.64 -21.69
CA LEU A 135 -3.29 -13.63 -22.50
C LEU A 135 -1.86 -13.16 -22.80
N PHE A 136 -0.94 -14.12 -22.99
CA PHE A 136 0.51 -13.83 -23.06
C PHE A 136 0.93 -12.82 -24.13
N TRP A 137 0.22 -12.73 -25.26
CA TRP A 137 0.53 -11.76 -26.33
C TRP A 137 0.09 -10.33 -26.00
N GLN A 138 -0.82 -10.17 -25.05
CA GLN A 138 -1.34 -8.87 -24.60
C GLN A 138 -0.49 -8.27 -23.48
N VAL A 139 0.46 -9.04 -22.93
CA VAL A 139 1.19 -8.68 -21.72
C VAL A 139 2.66 -8.44 -22.03
N LYS A 140 3.21 -7.41 -21.38
CA LYS A 140 4.65 -7.19 -21.24
C LYS A 140 4.99 -7.35 -19.75
N PRO A 141 5.70 -8.42 -19.35
CA PRO A 141 6.08 -8.61 -17.96
C PRO A 141 7.14 -7.57 -17.55
N ASP A 142 6.94 -6.95 -16.40
CA ASP A 142 7.92 -6.09 -15.73
C ASP A 142 8.48 -6.84 -14.53
N VAL A 143 9.69 -7.39 -14.67
CA VAL A 143 10.27 -8.35 -13.73
C VAL A 143 11.16 -7.65 -12.71
N HIS A 144 10.76 -7.72 -11.44
CA HIS A 144 11.50 -7.15 -10.31
C HIS A 144 12.16 -8.27 -9.51
N VAL A 145 13.48 -8.37 -9.61
CA VAL A 145 14.28 -9.36 -8.87
C VAL A 145 14.81 -8.75 -7.57
N PHE A 146 14.61 -9.43 -6.45
CA PHE A 146 15.05 -8.96 -5.14
C PHE A 146 15.43 -10.10 -4.19
N GLN A 147 16.15 -9.72 -3.14
CA GLN A 147 16.52 -10.58 -2.03
C GLN A 147 16.07 -9.91 -0.72
N LEU A 148 15.64 -10.69 0.26
CA LEU A 148 15.20 -10.19 1.55
C LEU A 148 16.40 -9.95 2.46
N SER A 149 16.41 -8.81 3.13
CA SER A 149 17.28 -8.53 4.26
C SER A 149 16.84 -9.35 5.47
N GLU A 150 17.79 -10.06 6.10
CA GLU A 150 17.59 -10.76 7.37
C GLU A 150 17.92 -9.88 8.58
N ASP A 151 18.49 -8.70 8.34
CA ASP A 151 18.74 -7.71 9.37
C ASP A 151 17.38 -7.24 9.94
N GLY A 152 17.17 -7.50 11.24
CA GLY A 152 16.02 -7.00 11.99
C GLY A 152 16.06 -5.48 12.16
N PRO A 153 15.18 -4.90 13.00
CA PRO A 153 15.25 -3.48 13.29
C PRO A 153 16.63 -3.14 13.86
N GLY A 154 17.36 -2.26 13.18
CA GLY A 154 18.67 -1.78 13.60
C GLY A 154 18.55 -1.02 14.92
N GLU A 155 18.86 -1.67 16.03
CA GLU A 155 19.06 -1.01 17.31
C GLU A 155 20.52 -0.54 17.36
N GLU A 156 20.77 0.75 17.14
CA GLU A 156 22.10 1.27 17.48
C GLU A 156 22.27 1.24 19.00
N PRO A 157 23.33 0.58 19.53
CA PRO A 157 23.70 0.73 20.92
C PRO A 157 24.31 2.12 21.07
N SER A 158 23.50 3.10 21.48
CA SER A 158 24.05 4.35 21.98
C SER A 158 24.87 4.04 23.22
N GLU A 159 26.16 4.37 23.22
CA GLU A 159 26.94 4.44 24.45
C GLU A 159 26.22 5.40 25.42
N GLY A 160 25.55 4.84 26.43
CA GLY A 160 24.73 5.56 27.40
C GLY A 160 23.23 5.39 27.17
N ASP A 161 22.63 4.44 27.89
CA ASP A 161 21.24 4.26 28.39
C ASP A 161 20.02 4.80 27.61
N THR A 162 20.18 5.16 26.34
CA THR A 162 19.11 5.73 25.53
C THR A 162 18.56 4.63 24.64
N LEU A 163 17.48 3.97 25.07
CA LEU A 163 16.73 3.03 24.22
C LEU A 163 16.46 3.69 22.85
N SER A 164 16.75 2.96 21.77
CA SER A 164 16.37 3.34 20.41
C SER A 164 14.89 3.77 20.40
N SER A 165 14.65 5.00 19.96
CA SER A 165 13.35 5.67 19.99
C SER A 165 12.54 5.47 18.72
N PHE A 166 13.18 4.86 17.73
CA PHE A 166 12.68 4.54 16.41
C PHE A 166 13.25 3.19 16.03
N ASN A 167 12.57 2.53 15.10
CA ASN A 167 13.03 1.29 14.51
C ASN A 167 13.47 1.56 13.07
N GLU A 168 14.54 0.91 12.62
CA GLU A 168 15.10 1.09 11.28
C GLU A 168 15.21 -0.27 10.58
N TRP A 169 14.66 -0.41 9.37
CA TRP A 169 14.80 -1.62 8.57
C TRP A 169 15.42 -1.33 7.22
N THR A 170 16.29 -2.22 6.75
CA THR A 170 16.72 -2.29 5.35
C THR A 170 15.66 -3.05 4.54
N LEU A 171 15.17 -2.45 3.47
CA LEU A 171 14.16 -3.02 2.60
C LEU A 171 14.77 -3.59 1.30
N PRO A 172 14.21 -4.67 0.74
CA PRO A 172 13.05 -5.44 1.24
C PRO A 172 13.39 -6.30 2.47
N ALA A 173 12.60 -6.24 3.54
CA ALA A 173 12.86 -6.96 4.80
C ALA A 173 12.11 -8.29 4.88
N ILE A 174 12.70 -9.32 5.50
CA ILE A 174 12.05 -10.63 5.71
C ILE A 174 10.77 -10.53 6.56
N GLU A 175 10.75 -9.63 7.53
CA GLU A 175 9.60 -9.39 8.42
C GLU A 175 8.35 -8.91 7.68
N PHE A 176 8.53 -8.28 6.52
CA PHE A 176 7.43 -7.73 5.72
C PHE A 176 7.07 -8.61 4.51
N ASP A 177 7.74 -9.75 4.31
CA ASP A 177 7.43 -10.68 3.22
C ASP A 177 6.00 -11.25 3.39
N GLY A 178 5.19 -11.19 2.32
CA GLY A 178 3.80 -11.62 2.34
C GLY A 178 2.82 -10.70 3.10
N LEU A 179 3.31 -9.61 3.72
CA LEU A 179 2.46 -8.71 4.49
C LEU A 179 1.40 -8.03 3.59
N TRP A 180 1.78 -7.65 2.36
CA TRP A 180 0.87 -7.01 1.39
C TRP A 180 -0.32 -7.89 1.01
N GLU A 181 -0.07 -9.17 0.75
CA GLU A 181 -1.06 -10.16 0.37
C GLU A 181 -1.96 -10.52 1.55
N SER A 182 -1.42 -10.52 2.78
CA SER A 182 -2.17 -10.80 4.00
C SER A 182 -3.22 -9.72 4.32
N LEU A 183 -3.03 -8.49 3.85
CA LEU A 183 -3.91 -7.37 4.14
C LEU A 183 -5.07 -7.32 3.13
N LEU A 184 -6.28 -7.51 3.64
CA LEU A 184 -7.51 -7.57 2.88
C LEU A 184 -8.38 -6.35 3.17
N TYR A 185 -8.58 -5.52 2.15
CA TYR A 185 -9.30 -4.25 2.21
C TYR A 185 -10.39 -4.20 1.13
N GLU A 186 -11.12 -3.09 1.10
CA GLU A 186 -11.99 -2.76 -0.03
C GLU A 186 -11.19 -2.73 -1.35
N VAL A 187 -11.85 -3.12 -2.43
CA VAL A 187 -11.28 -3.20 -3.77
C VAL A 187 -10.65 -1.86 -4.15
N GLY A 188 -9.41 -1.90 -4.64
CA GLY A 188 -8.70 -0.73 -5.15
C GLY A 188 -7.96 0.12 -4.11
N LEU A 189 -8.19 -0.05 -2.79
CA LEU A 189 -7.49 0.76 -1.77
C LEU A 189 -5.96 0.59 -1.87
N LYS A 190 -5.49 -0.66 -1.88
CA LYS A 190 -4.06 -1.00 -1.97
C LYS A 190 -3.45 -0.48 -3.27
N GLN A 191 -4.11 -0.75 -4.38
CA GLN A 191 -3.67 -0.33 -5.72
C GLN A 191 -3.61 1.20 -5.83
N ARG A 192 -4.61 1.92 -5.32
CA ARG A 192 -4.62 3.39 -5.30
C ARG A 192 -3.43 3.96 -4.53
N LEU A 193 -3.11 3.40 -3.36
CA LEU A 193 -1.96 3.82 -2.56
C LEU A 193 -0.63 3.54 -3.27
N LEU A 194 -0.47 2.33 -3.81
CA LEU A 194 0.73 1.93 -4.55
C LEU A 194 0.96 2.84 -5.76
N ARG A 195 -0.08 3.07 -6.56
CA ARG A 195 -0.02 3.92 -7.75
C ARG A 195 0.32 5.36 -7.43
N TYR A 196 -0.29 5.89 -6.38
CA TYR A 196 0.01 7.25 -5.93
C TYR A 196 1.48 7.39 -5.54
N ALA A 197 1.96 6.52 -4.65
CA ALA A 197 3.33 6.57 -4.17
C ALA A 197 4.35 6.33 -5.30
N ALA A 198 4.08 5.38 -6.20
CA ALA A 198 4.90 5.15 -7.39
C ALA A 198 4.91 6.36 -8.33
N SER A 199 3.76 7.01 -8.54
CA SER A 199 3.66 8.23 -9.36
C SER A 199 4.44 9.39 -8.75
N ALA A 200 4.41 9.54 -7.42
CA ALA A 200 5.17 10.57 -6.71
C ALA A 200 6.68 10.39 -6.90
N LEU A 201 7.18 9.16 -6.86
CA LEU A 201 8.59 8.85 -7.16
C LEU A 201 8.91 9.11 -8.62
N LEU A 202 8.05 8.69 -9.55
CA LEU A 202 8.23 8.92 -10.98
C LEU A 202 8.26 10.42 -11.34
N PHE A 203 7.37 11.23 -10.78
CA PHE A 203 7.34 12.68 -11.04
C PHE A 203 8.66 13.34 -10.63
N THR A 204 9.18 12.86 -9.51
CA THR A 204 10.44 13.33 -8.97
C THR A 204 11.62 12.92 -9.86
N GLU A 205 11.64 11.66 -10.31
CA GLU A 205 12.63 11.16 -11.26
C GLU A 205 12.63 11.94 -12.58
N ARG A 206 11.46 12.33 -13.06
CA ARG A 206 11.31 13.13 -14.29
C ARG A 206 11.61 14.62 -14.10
N GLY A 207 11.97 15.05 -12.89
CA GLY A 207 12.29 16.45 -12.59
C GLY A 207 11.11 17.39 -12.78
N VAL A 208 9.88 16.92 -12.51
CA VAL A 208 8.69 17.78 -12.57
C VAL A 208 8.86 18.89 -11.54
N ASP A 209 8.54 20.13 -11.93
CA ASP A 209 8.64 21.31 -11.06
C ASP A 209 7.54 21.28 -9.98
N PRO A 210 7.90 21.16 -8.68
CA PRO A 210 6.94 21.14 -7.59
C PRO A 210 6.15 22.46 -7.44
N CYS A 211 6.66 23.57 -7.99
CA CYS A 211 5.96 24.86 -7.97
C CYS A 211 4.81 24.92 -8.98
N LEU A 212 4.87 24.13 -10.06
CA LEU A 212 3.83 24.07 -11.10
C LEU A 212 2.83 22.95 -10.83
N VAL A 213 3.34 21.80 -10.40
CA VAL A 213 2.53 20.64 -10.04
C VAL A 213 2.86 20.33 -8.58
N SER A 214 1.92 20.58 -7.67
CA SER A 214 2.17 20.41 -6.24
C SER A 214 1.85 18.99 -5.78
N TRP A 215 2.81 18.33 -5.13
CA TRP A 215 2.61 17.11 -4.34
C TRP A 215 3.58 17.11 -3.15
N ASN A 216 3.12 16.69 -1.98
CA ASN A 216 3.84 16.71 -0.70
C ASN A 216 4.44 15.36 -0.29
N ARG A 217 4.27 14.28 -1.07
CA ARG A 217 4.81 12.92 -0.79
C ARG A 217 4.42 12.38 0.59
N ILE A 218 3.33 12.88 1.17
CA ILE A 218 2.79 12.48 2.47
C ILE A 218 1.51 11.68 2.27
N VAL A 219 1.50 10.46 2.81
CA VAL A 219 0.33 9.58 2.86
C VAL A 219 -0.17 9.51 4.30
N LEU A 220 -1.45 9.78 4.51
CA LEU A 220 -2.13 9.67 5.80
C LEU A 220 -3.19 8.56 5.74
N LEU A 221 -2.98 7.52 6.54
CA LEU A 221 -3.95 6.46 6.76
C LEU A 221 -4.68 6.71 8.07
N HIS A 222 -6.01 6.79 8.07
CA HIS A 222 -6.77 7.01 9.30
C HIS A 222 -7.94 6.05 9.43
N GLY A 223 -8.32 5.69 10.66
CA GLY A 223 -9.39 4.73 10.90
C GLY A 223 -9.29 4.07 12.27
N PRO A 224 -10.26 3.25 12.68
CA PRO A 224 -10.25 2.64 14.01
C PRO A 224 -9.00 1.79 14.26
N PRO A 225 -8.60 1.58 15.52
CA PRO A 225 -7.45 0.75 15.86
C PRO A 225 -7.64 -0.71 15.41
N GLY A 226 -6.55 -1.40 15.10
CA GLY A 226 -6.58 -2.81 14.71
C GLY A 226 -7.01 -3.10 13.26
N THR A 227 -7.14 -2.09 12.40
CA THR A 227 -7.42 -2.23 10.96
C THR A 227 -6.18 -2.40 10.07
N GLY A 228 -4.98 -2.49 10.68
CA GLY A 228 -3.74 -2.79 9.95
C GLY A 228 -3.09 -1.58 9.25
N LYS A 229 -3.39 -0.33 9.65
CA LYS A 229 -2.80 0.89 9.06
C LYS A 229 -1.26 0.87 9.06
N THR A 230 -0.64 0.61 10.22
CA THR A 230 0.83 0.50 10.35
C THR A 230 1.39 -0.61 9.46
N SER A 231 0.72 -1.78 9.45
CA SER A 231 1.08 -2.90 8.57
C SER A 231 0.96 -2.56 7.08
N LEU A 232 -0.05 -1.78 6.69
CA LEU A 232 -0.24 -1.33 5.31
C LEU A 232 0.86 -0.36 4.88
N CYS A 233 1.30 0.55 5.76
CA CYS A 233 2.46 1.40 5.49
C CYS A 233 3.74 0.57 5.27
N LYS A 234 4.01 -0.40 6.16
CA LYS A 234 5.16 -1.32 6.05
C LYS A 234 5.11 -2.12 4.75
N ALA A 235 3.94 -2.66 4.42
CA ALA A 235 3.73 -3.41 3.18
C ALA A 235 3.87 -2.54 1.92
N LEU A 236 3.40 -1.29 1.97
CA LEU A 236 3.54 -0.33 0.87
C LEU A 236 5.02 0.02 0.64
N ALA A 237 5.77 0.29 1.70
CA ALA A 237 7.21 0.53 1.63
C ALA A 237 7.96 -0.69 1.05
N GLN A 238 7.62 -1.90 1.51
CA GLN A 238 8.15 -3.15 0.97
C GLN A 238 7.89 -3.27 -0.54
N LYS A 239 6.63 -3.11 -0.99
CA LYS A 239 6.30 -3.19 -2.43
C LYS A 239 7.05 -2.16 -3.26
N LEU A 240 7.11 -0.91 -2.81
CA LEU A 240 7.84 0.15 -3.52
C LEU A 240 9.34 -0.12 -3.58
N SER A 241 9.95 -0.63 -2.50
CA SER A 241 11.37 -1.00 -2.50
C SER A 241 11.70 -2.10 -3.52
N ILE A 242 10.77 -3.03 -3.77
CA ILE A 242 10.90 -4.07 -4.79
C ILE A 242 10.76 -3.45 -6.19
N ARG A 243 9.72 -2.64 -6.43
CA ARG A 243 9.45 -2.03 -7.75
C ARG A 243 10.54 -1.09 -8.22
N PHE A 244 11.13 -0.32 -7.30
CA PHE A 244 12.14 0.68 -7.59
C PHE A 244 13.57 0.20 -7.31
N LYS A 245 13.79 -1.10 -7.11
CA LYS A 245 15.12 -1.67 -6.80
C LYS A 245 16.17 -1.41 -7.89
N SER A 246 15.76 -1.30 -9.15
CA SER A 246 16.65 -0.96 -10.27
C SER A 246 17.17 0.47 -10.18
N ARG A 247 16.42 1.38 -9.53
CA ARG A 247 16.76 2.80 -9.38
C ARG A 247 17.48 3.10 -8.07
N TYR A 248 17.07 2.46 -6.98
CA TYR A 248 17.64 2.66 -5.66
C TYR A 248 18.35 1.40 -5.21
N SER A 249 19.68 1.48 -5.03
CA SER A 249 20.47 0.35 -4.55
C SER A 249 20.11 0.00 -3.11
N MET A 250 19.80 1.02 -2.31
CA MET A 250 19.39 0.91 -0.92
C MET A 250 17.98 1.45 -0.72
N CYS A 251 17.23 0.82 0.18
CA CYS A 251 15.93 1.30 0.62
C CYS A 251 15.84 1.10 2.12
N GLN A 252 15.33 2.08 2.85
CA GLN A 252 15.24 2.02 4.31
C GLN A 252 13.85 2.45 4.79
N LEU A 253 13.38 1.83 5.86
CA LEU A 253 12.17 2.23 6.58
C LEU A 253 12.53 2.65 8.00
N ILE A 254 12.08 3.84 8.39
CA ILE A 254 12.24 4.37 9.73
C ILE A 254 10.85 4.50 10.34
N GLU A 255 10.55 3.72 11.38
CA GLU A 255 9.30 3.80 12.12
C GLU A 255 9.49 4.58 13.41
N VAL A 256 8.64 5.58 13.59
CA VAL A 256 8.64 6.50 14.71
C VAL A 256 7.25 6.45 15.34
N ASN A 257 7.14 5.91 16.55
CA ASN A 257 5.86 5.92 17.28
C ASN A 257 5.69 7.26 18.02
N ALA A 258 4.70 8.05 17.61
CA ALA A 258 4.49 9.40 18.12
C ALA A 258 4.14 9.44 19.62
N HIS A 259 3.42 8.44 20.13
CA HIS A 259 3.08 8.33 21.55
C HIS A 259 4.32 8.07 22.42
N SER A 260 5.20 7.18 21.95
CA SER A 260 6.47 6.83 22.58
C SER A 260 7.48 7.98 22.53
N LEU A 261 7.46 8.76 21.43
CA LEU A 261 8.24 9.99 21.33
C LEU A 261 7.86 10.96 22.46
N PHE A 262 6.59 11.33 22.65
CA PHE A 262 6.26 12.34 23.67
C PHE A 262 6.53 11.90 25.10
N SER A 263 6.16 10.66 25.44
CA SER A 263 6.27 10.14 26.80
C SER A 263 7.72 10.08 27.30
N LYS A 264 8.64 9.56 26.47
CA LYS A 264 10.05 9.45 26.85
C LYS A 264 10.79 10.78 26.80
N TRP A 265 10.31 11.75 25.99
CA TRP A 265 11.13 12.88 25.54
C TRP A 265 10.77 14.18 26.26
N PHE A 266 9.79 14.18 27.14
CA PHE A 266 9.33 15.36 27.86
C PHE A 266 10.43 16.10 28.67
N SER A 267 11.57 15.47 28.99
CA SER A 267 12.72 16.09 29.67
C SER A 267 13.92 16.47 28.77
N GLU A 268 14.12 15.84 27.60
CA GLU A 268 15.28 16.06 26.69
C GLU A 268 14.91 16.24 25.19
N SER A 269 13.61 16.38 24.89
CA SER A 269 12.97 16.14 23.58
C SER A 269 13.56 16.81 22.35
N GLY A 270 13.83 18.11 22.41
CA GLY A 270 14.22 18.84 21.19
C GLY A 270 15.50 18.31 20.56
N LYS A 271 16.47 17.87 21.39
CA LYS A 271 17.76 17.36 20.93
C LYS A 271 17.64 15.99 20.28
N LEU A 272 16.81 15.11 20.85
CA LEU A 272 16.62 13.77 20.29
C LEU A 272 15.82 13.82 18.97
N VAL A 273 14.83 14.73 18.84
CA VAL A 273 14.13 14.95 17.55
C VAL A 273 15.13 15.45 16.52
N ALA A 274 15.95 16.44 16.89
CA ALA A 274 16.98 16.95 15.99
C ALA A 274 17.96 15.85 15.55
N LYS A 275 18.43 14.99 16.46
CA LYS A 275 19.32 13.86 16.14
C LYS A 275 18.67 12.84 15.21
N LEU A 276 17.42 12.46 15.47
CA LEU A 276 16.67 11.55 14.60
C LEU A 276 16.58 12.11 13.19
N PHE A 277 16.09 13.34 13.03
CA PHE A 277 15.96 13.95 11.71
C PHE A 277 17.29 14.26 11.04
N GLN A 278 18.36 14.48 11.81
CA GLN A 278 19.72 14.56 11.27
C GLN A 278 20.15 13.21 10.67
N LYS A 279 19.91 12.09 11.36
CA LYS A 279 20.18 10.75 10.83
C LYS A 279 19.39 10.50 9.54
N ILE A 280 18.09 10.84 9.54
CA ILE A 280 17.25 10.74 8.34
C ILE A 280 17.84 11.62 7.23
N GLN A 281 18.30 12.83 7.55
CA GLN A 281 18.91 13.73 6.59
C GLN A 281 20.16 13.12 5.94
N GLU A 282 21.06 12.53 6.74
CA GLU A 282 22.26 11.85 6.26
C GLU A 282 21.91 10.69 5.31
N MET A 283 20.83 9.95 5.59
CA MET A 283 20.35 8.87 4.72
C MET A 283 19.78 9.36 3.39
N VAL A 284 19.07 10.50 3.39
CA VAL A 284 18.41 11.04 2.18
C VAL A 284 19.36 11.86 1.30
N GLU A 285 20.49 12.33 1.86
CA GLU A 285 21.57 12.94 1.08
C GLU A 285 22.20 11.95 0.09
N GLU A 286 22.08 10.63 0.34
CA GLU A 286 22.43 9.60 -0.62
C GLU A 286 21.30 9.40 -1.66
N GLU A 287 21.49 9.91 -2.88
CA GLU A 287 20.48 9.83 -3.96
C GLU A 287 20.15 8.40 -4.44
N SER A 288 21.01 7.42 -4.11
CA SER A 288 20.82 5.99 -4.37
C SER A 288 20.01 5.28 -3.28
N ASN A 289 19.69 5.97 -2.18
CA ASN A 289 18.89 5.46 -1.07
C ASN A 289 17.45 6.00 -1.14
N LEU A 290 16.45 5.11 -1.07
CA LEU A 290 15.04 5.48 -0.94
C LEU A 290 14.58 5.32 0.51
N VAL A 291 14.17 6.41 1.14
CA VAL A 291 13.85 6.44 2.57
C VAL A 291 12.34 6.59 2.79
N PHE A 292 11.78 5.64 3.53
CA PHE A 292 10.40 5.69 4.01
C PHE A 292 10.40 6.11 5.48
N VAL A 293 9.69 7.19 5.81
CA VAL A 293 9.53 7.66 7.19
C VAL A 293 8.10 7.39 7.63
N LEU A 294 7.91 6.41 8.49
CA LEU A 294 6.61 6.04 9.07
C LEU A 294 6.45 6.70 10.44
N ILE A 295 5.49 7.60 10.58
CA ILE A 295 5.08 8.19 11.86
C ILE A 295 3.75 7.57 12.28
N ASP A 296 3.80 6.69 13.27
CA ASP A 296 2.63 5.96 13.78
C ASP A 296 1.93 6.75 14.90
N GLU A 297 0.60 6.66 14.96
CA GLU A 297 -0.25 7.25 16.01
C GLU A 297 -0.16 8.79 16.12
N VAL A 298 -0.23 9.49 14.99
CA VAL A 298 -0.09 10.96 14.94
C VAL A 298 -1.17 11.71 15.73
N GLU A 299 -2.28 11.07 16.10
CA GLU A 299 -3.29 11.63 17.00
C GLU A 299 -2.72 12.04 18.36
N SER A 300 -1.67 11.36 18.83
CA SER A 300 -1.02 11.69 20.10
C SER A 300 -0.38 13.09 20.05
N LEU A 301 0.14 13.48 18.88
CA LEU A 301 0.67 14.82 18.63
C LEU A 301 -0.44 15.87 18.62
N ALA A 302 -1.59 15.54 18.02
CA ALA A 302 -2.76 16.40 18.00
C ALA A 302 -3.30 16.66 19.42
N ALA A 303 -3.43 15.59 20.22
CA ALA A 303 -3.92 15.65 21.59
C ALA A 303 -2.99 16.48 22.49
N ALA A 304 -1.67 16.27 22.42
CA ALA A 304 -0.69 17.05 23.17
C ALA A 304 -0.77 18.55 22.84
N ARG A 305 -0.95 18.88 21.56
CA ARG A 305 -1.13 20.27 21.12
C ARG A 305 -2.41 20.90 21.68
N GLN A 306 -3.53 20.17 21.65
CA GLN A 306 -4.81 20.65 22.20
C GLN A 306 -4.76 20.81 23.73
N ALA A 307 -4.14 19.84 24.43
CA ALA A 307 -3.95 19.85 25.88
C ALA A 307 -3.16 21.09 26.33
N ALA A 308 -2.05 21.38 25.64
CA ALA A 308 -1.24 22.56 25.95
C ALA A 308 -1.94 23.89 25.63
N ILE A 309 -2.76 23.97 24.56
CA ILE A 309 -3.59 25.17 24.29
C ILE A 309 -4.62 25.39 25.41
N SER A 310 -5.17 24.30 25.97
CA SER A 310 -6.11 24.36 27.09
C SER A 310 -5.46 24.63 28.45
N GLY A 311 -4.12 24.70 28.51
CA GLY A 311 -3.35 24.96 29.72
C GLY A 311 -3.19 23.74 30.65
N SER A 312 -3.57 22.53 30.22
CA SER A 312 -3.44 21.31 31.01
C SER A 312 -2.03 20.68 30.93
N GLU A 313 -1.26 21.03 29.90
CA GLU A 313 0.13 20.60 29.70
C GLU A 313 1.08 21.80 29.47
N PRO A 314 2.38 21.66 29.76
CA PRO A 314 3.37 22.70 29.50
C PRO A 314 3.46 23.05 28.01
N SER A 315 3.72 24.33 27.73
CA SER A 315 3.93 24.86 26.36
C SER A 315 5.08 24.20 25.58
N ASP A 316 5.92 23.39 26.24
CA ASP A 316 7.01 22.63 25.64
C ASP A 316 6.51 21.53 24.69
N SER A 317 5.34 20.93 24.94
CA SER A 317 4.78 19.91 24.05
C SER A 317 4.44 20.50 22.67
N ILE A 318 3.88 21.72 22.62
CA ILE A 318 3.62 22.46 21.38
C ILE A 318 4.92 22.74 20.61
N ARG A 319 6.01 23.09 21.32
CA ARG A 319 7.31 23.34 20.69
C ARG A 319 7.85 22.09 20.00
N VAL A 320 7.70 20.93 20.62
CA VAL A 320 8.12 19.63 20.05
C VAL A 320 7.28 19.26 18.83
N VAL A 321 5.94 19.40 18.90
CA VAL A 321 5.04 19.17 17.75
C VAL A 321 5.44 20.05 16.57
N ASN A 322 5.64 21.34 16.80
CA ASN A 322 6.02 22.28 15.74
C ASN A 322 7.41 21.99 15.17
N ALA A 323 8.36 21.57 16.01
CA ALA A 323 9.68 21.14 15.56
C ALA A 323 9.58 19.91 14.65
N LEU A 324 8.78 18.90 15.04
CA LEU A 324 8.53 17.70 14.24
C LEU A 324 7.92 18.06 12.88
N LEU A 325 6.84 18.86 12.87
CA LEU A 325 6.19 19.31 11.63
C LEU A 325 7.17 20.07 10.71
N THR A 326 8.00 20.94 11.29
CA THR A 326 9.02 21.69 10.54
C THR A 326 10.04 20.75 9.91
N GLN A 327 10.47 19.70 10.62
CA GLN A 327 11.42 18.74 10.07
C GLN A 327 10.79 17.86 8.99
N MET A 328 9.52 17.45 9.15
CA MET A 328 8.78 16.76 8.08
C MET A 328 8.65 17.64 6.82
N ASP A 329 8.37 18.93 6.98
CA ASP A 329 8.31 19.89 5.88
C ASP A 329 9.67 20.10 5.19
N LYS A 330 10.79 19.82 5.85
CA LYS A 330 12.12 19.79 5.21
C LYS A 330 12.32 18.48 4.46
N LEU A 331 11.97 17.35 5.07
CA LEU A 331 12.13 16.03 4.47
C LEU A 331 11.35 15.87 3.16
N LYS A 332 10.15 16.45 3.07
CA LYS A 332 9.35 16.38 1.83
C LYS A 332 10.02 17.02 0.62
N SER A 333 11.01 17.90 0.81
CA SER A 333 11.73 18.52 -0.32
C SER A 333 12.69 17.54 -1.01
N TRP A 334 13.14 16.50 -0.30
CA TRP A 334 14.05 15.49 -0.83
C TRP A 334 13.35 14.55 -1.81
N PRO A 335 13.98 14.26 -2.96
CA PRO A 335 13.35 13.52 -4.03
C PRO A 335 13.13 12.02 -3.73
N ASN A 336 13.93 11.48 -2.82
CA ASN A 336 14.03 10.08 -2.45
C ASN A 336 13.37 9.78 -1.09
N VAL A 337 12.35 10.57 -0.72
CA VAL A 337 11.62 10.41 0.56
C VAL A 337 10.13 10.25 0.34
N ILE A 338 9.55 9.27 1.03
CA ILE A 338 8.10 9.14 1.22
C ILE A 338 7.79 9.13 2.71
N ILE A 339 6.84 9.99 3.10
CA ILE A 339 6.38 10.08 4.48
C ILE A 339 5.04 9.35 4.59
N LEU A 340 4.98 8.36 5.47
CA LEU A 340 3.81 7.56 5.79
C LEU A 340 3.34 7.92 7.19
N THR A 341 2.06 8.20 7.36
CA THR A 341 1.49 8.58 8.66
C THR A 341 0.23 7.79 8.93
N THR A 342 -0.01 7.44 10.18
CA THR A 342 -1.23 6.72 10.59
C THR A 342 -1.94 7.45 11.72
N SER A 343 -3.28 7.35 11.75
CA SER A 343 -4.05 7.80 12.90
C SER A 343 -5.21 6.88 13.28
N ASN A 344 -5.39 6.64 14.59
CA ASN A 344 -6.53 5.86 15.09
C ASN A 344 -7.82 6.67 15.26
N ILE A 345 -7.76 8.00 15.22
CA ILE A 345 -8.93 8.87 15.43
C ILE A 345 -9.43 9.38 14.08
N THR A 346 -10.69 9.11 13.76
CA THR A 346 -11.30 9.54 12.50
C THR A 346 -11.77 10.99 12.51
N THR A 347 -12.04 11.57 13.68
CA THR A 347 -12.66 12.90 13.83
C THR A 347 -11.73 13.99 14.35
N ALA A 348 -10.66 13.65 15.08
CA ALA A 348 -9.76 14.61 15.72
C ALA A 348 -8.30 14.46 15.26
N ILE A 349 -8.08 14.50 13.94
CA ILE A 349 -6.73 14.59 13.36
C ILE A 349 -6.33 16.07 13.35
N ASP A 350 -5.09 16.39 13.71
CA ASP A 350 -4.59 17.77 13.61
C ASP A 350 -4.63 18.25 12.15
N ILE A 351 -5.24 19.41 11.95
CA ILE A 351 -5.37 20.11 10.67
C ILE A 351 -4.00 20.24 9.98
N ALA A 352 -2.91 20.41 10.75
CA ALA A 352 -1.56 20.52 10.22
C ALA A 352 -1.08 19.27 9.47
N PHE A 353 -1.49 18.06 9.88
CA PHE A 353 -1.19 16.83 9.14
C PHE A 353 -2.14 16.65 7.95
N VAL A 354 -3.41 16.98 8.15
CA VAL A 354 -4.44 16.89 7.12
C VAL A 354 -4.10 17.81 5.94
N ASP A 355 -3.66 19.04 6.16
CA ASP A 355 -3.34 19.98 5.08
C ASP A 355 -2.07 19.61 4.32
N ARG A 356 -1.16 18.86 4.94
CA ARG A 356 0.10 18.41 4.34
C ARG A 356 0.00 17.08 3.60
N ALA A 357 -0.99 16.26 3.91
CA ALA A 357 -1.17 14.94 3.29
C ALA A 357 -1.87 15.07 1.94
N ASP A 358 -1.23 14.59 0.89
CA ASP A 358 -1.84 14.55 -0.45
C ASP A 358 -2.90 13.44 -0.53
N ILE A 359 -2.60 12.29 0.07
CA ILE A 359 -3.55 11.19 0.21
C ILE A 359 -4.01 11.07 1.64
N LYS A 360 -5.32 11.10 1.80
CA LYS A 360 -6.06 10.78 3.02
C LYS A 360 -6.88 9.54 2.72
N ALA A 361 -6.44 8.41 3.25
CA ALA A 361 -7.12 7.13 3.03
C ALA A 361 -7.74 6.65 4.35
N TYR A 362 -9.06 6.50 4.33
CA TYR A 362 -9.79 5.89 5.42
C TYR A 362 -9.66 4.37 5.36
N VAL A 363 -9.22 3.75 6.46
CA VAL A 363 -9.09 2.30 6.62
C VAL A 363 -10.09 1.83 7.66
N GLY A 364 -11.29 1.49 7.19
CA GLY A 364 -12.40 1.04 8.00
C GLY A 364 -12.28 -0.42 8.49
N PRO A 365 -13.27 -0.88 9.27
CA PRO A 365 -13.38 -2.30 9.61
C PRO A 365 -13.59 -3.16 8.34
N PRO A 366 -13.17 -4.43 8.37
CA PRO A 366 -13.22 -5.31 7.19
C PRO A 366 -14.67 -5.61 6.76
N THR A 367 -14.88 -5.58 5.44
CA THR A 367 -16.13 -6.00 4.79
C THR A 367 -16.39 -7.49 5.01
N LEU A 368 -17.62 -7.97 4.80
CA LEU A 368 -17.94 -9.40 4.94
C LEU A 368 -17.01 -10.31 4.11
N GLN A 369 -16.72 -9.90 2.87
CA GLN A 369 -15.75 -10.60 2.01
C GLN A 369 -14.36 -10.63 2.63
N ALA A 370 -13.86 -9.49 3.13
CA ALA A 370 -12.56 -9.43 3.78
C ALA A 370 -12.53 -10.28 5.07
N ARG A 371 -13.59 -10.26 5.89
CA ARG A 371 -13.70 -11.10 7.09
C ARG A 371 -13.63 -12.59 6.75
N TYR A 372 -14.38 -13.00 5.73
CA TYR A 372 -14.37 -14.37 5.24
C TYR A 372 -12.97 -14.80 4.78
N GLU A 373 -12.32 -14.00 3.94
CA GLU A 373 -10.99 -14.33 3.41
C GLU A 373 -9.90 -14.31 4.50
N ILE A 374 -9.98 -13.39 5.48
CA ILE A 374 -9.09 -13.40 6.66
C ILE A 374 -9.25 -14.73 7.40
N LEU A 375 -10.47 -15.10 7.80
CA LEU A 375 -10.70 -16.34 8.53
C LEU A 375 -10.30 -17.56 7.69
N ARG A 376 -10.64 -17.57 6.40
CA ARG A 376 -10.25 -18.63 5.45
C ARG A 376 -8.73 -18.82 5.40
N SER A 377 -7.96 -17.74 5.28
CA SER A 377 -6.50 -17.80 5.27
C SER A 377 -5.95 -18.42 6.56
N CYS A 378 -6.54 -18.08 7.72
CA CYS A 378 -6.15 -18.66 8.99
C CYS A 378 -6.48 -20.16 9.07
N ILE A 379 -7.68 -20.59 8.65
CA ILE A 379 -8.04 -22.01 8.68
C ILE A 379 -7.18 -22.82 7.71
N GLN A 380 -6.90 -22.29 6.53
CA GLN A 380 -6.00 -22.92 5.56
C GLN A 380 -4.58 -23.08 6.14
N GLU A 381 -4.08 -22.08 6.86
CA GLU A 381 -2.79 -22.18 7.54
C GLU A 381 -2.79 -23.26 8.64
N LEU A 382 -3.85 -23.32 9.46
CA LEU A 382 -3.97 -24.36 10.49
C LEU A 382 -4.10 -25.77 9.91
N LEU A 383 -4.77 -25.93 8.76
CA LEU A 383 -4.83 -27.18 8.01
C LEU A 383 -3.46 -27.54 7.41
N ARG A 384 -2.75 -26.55 6.84
CA ARG A 384 -1.41 -26.73 6.24
C ARG A 384 -0.38 -27.21 7.26
N VAL A 385 -0.41 -26.66 8.47
CA VAL A 385 0.49 -27.04 9.57
C VAL A 385 0.04 -28.34 10.26
N GLY A 386 -1.18 -28.81 9.99
CA GLY A 386 -1.73 -30.05 10.55
C GLY A 386 -2.27 -29.90 11.98
N ILE A 387 -2.55 -28.67 12.43
CA ILE A 387 -3.27 -28.43 13.69
C ILE A 387 -4.73 -28.88 13.54
N LEU A 388 -5.32 -28.60 12.38
CA LEU A 388 -6.64 -29.11 12.00
C LEU A 388 -6.49 -30.33 11.12
N THR A 389 -7.27 -31.36 11.40
CA THR A 389 -7.34 -32.59 10.62
C THR A 389 -8.67 -32.66 9.88
N TYR A 390 -8.67 -33.34 8.73
CA TYR A 390 -9.90 -33.63 8.01
C TYR A 390 -10.09 -35.17 7.94
N PRO A 391 -11.20 -35.71 8.46
CA PRO A 391 -11.35 -37.14 8.73
C PRO A 391 -11.54 -38.01 7.48
N GLN A 392 -11.77 -37.43 6.29
CA GLN A 392 -11.75 -38.21 5.05
C GLN A 392 -10.32 -38.24 4.52
N GLY A 393 -9.74 -39.44 4.39
CA GLY A 393 -8.35 -39.69 3.95
C GLY A 393 -8.03 -39.31 2.50
N GLY A 394 -8.49 -38.14 2.04
CA GLY A 394 -8.15 -37.48 0.79
C GLY A 394 -7.39 -36.16 1.01
N CYS A 395 -7.12 -35.44 -0.08
CA CYS A 395 -6.48 -34.13 -0.08
C CYS A 395 -7.18 -33.15 0.88
N VAL A 396 -6.39 -32.27 1.53
CA VAL A 396 -6.87 -31.19 2.40
C VAL A 396 -8.07 -30.47 1.74
N PRO A 397 -9.23 -30.34 2.42
CA PRO A 397 -10.41 -29.73 1.82
C PRO A 397 -10.10 -28.30 1.41
N CYS A 398 -10.24 -27.99 0.12
CA CYS A 398 -10.06 -26.64 -0.38
C CYS A 398 -11.26 -25.79 0.03
N ILE A 399 -11.11 -25.00 1.10
CA ILE A 399 -12.10 -24.00 1.48
C ILE A 399 -12.24 -23.01 0.31
N LEU A 400 -13.46 -22.87 -0.19
CA LEU A 400 -13.78 -22.07 -1.37
C LEU A 400 -13.47 -20.60 -1.12
N SER A 401 -13.09 -19.84 -2.15
CA SER A 401 -13.02 -18.37 -2.02
C SER A 401 -14.41 -17.77 -1.88
N TYR A 402 -14.49 -16.55 -1.34
CA TYR A 402 -15.77 -15.85 -1.15
C TYR A 402 -16.55 -15.73 -2.45
N SER A 403 -15.89 -15.38 -3.56
CA SER A 403 -16.50 -15.24 -4.88
C SER A 403 -17.10 -16.56 -5.36
N THR A 404 -16.34 -17.65 -5.27
CA THR A 404 -16.77 -19.00 -5.68
C THR A 404 -17.94 -19.49 -4.82
N LEU A 405 -17.89 -19.23 -3.51
CA LEU A 405 -18.97 -19.59 -2.58
C LEU A 405 -20.26 -18.82 -2.92
N LYS A 406 -20.15 -17.53 -3.22
CA LYS A 406 -21.30 -16.69 -3.58
C LYS A 406 -21.96 -17.18 -4.88
N GLU A 407 -21.17 -17.53 -5.89
CA GLU A 407 -21.66 -18.11 -7.15
C GLU A 407 -22.38 -19.45 -6.91
N LYS A 408 -21.77 -20.37 -6.15
CA LYS A 408 -22.35 -21.68 -5.82
C LYS A 408 -23.63 -21.58 -4.97
N LYS A 409 -23.74 -20.58 -4.09
CA LYS A 409 -25.01 -20.32 -3.36
C LYS A 409 -26.15 -19.90 -4.28
N HIS A 410 -25.86 -19.26 -5.43
CA HIS A 410 -26.88 -18.83 -6.39
C HIS A 410 -27.28 -19.93 -7.40
N CYS A 411 -26.49 -21.00 -7.54
CA CYS A 411 -26.77 -22.10 -8.46
C CYS A 411 -26.53 -23.48 -7.79
N PRO A 412 -27.54 -24.07 -7.13
CA PRO A 412 -27.38 -25.29 -6.33
C PRO A 412 -27.28 -26.60 -7.13
N GLU A 413 -27.12 -26.57 -8.46
CA GLU A 413 -27.23 -27.77 -9.32
C GLU A 413 -25.93 -28.58 -9.53
N ALA A 414 -24.83 -28.28 -8.84
CA ALA A 414 -23.61 -29.08 -8.93
C ALA A 414 -23.42 -29.96 -7.68
N VAL A 415 -23.50 -31.28 -7.86
CA VAL A 415 -23.04 -32.27 -6.88
C VAL A 415 -21.53 -32.08 -6.70
N GLU A 416 -21.14 -31.49 -5.57
CA GLU A 416 -19.75 -31.10 -5.28
C GLU A 416 -19.05 -32.09 -4.33
N PRO A 417 -17.70 -32.12 -4.35
CA PRO A 417 -16.91 -33.07 -3.59
C PRO A 417 -17.13 -32.84 -2.09
N HIS A 418 -17.37 -33.94 -1.40
CA HIS A 418 -17.86 -33.99 -0.03
C HIS A 418 -17.06 -33.07 0.91
N GLY A 419 -17.76 -32.20 1.66
CA GLY A 419 -17.21 -31.41 2.76
C GLY A 419 -16.83 -29.95 2.49
N ALA A 420 -16.29 -29.61 1.32
CA ALA A 420 -15.74 -28.26 1.07
C ALA A 420 -16.80 -27.15 1.14
N LEU A 421 -17.97 -27.36 0.55
CA LEU A 421 -19.09 -26.42 0.58
C LEU A 421 -19.69 -26.27 1.99
N HIS A 422 -19.68 -27.35 2.77
CA HIS A 422 -20.15 -27.33 4.16
C HIS A 422 -19.22 -26.49 5.05
N LEU A 423 -17.92 -26.78 5.03
CA LEU A 423 -16.92 -26.00 5.79
C LEU A 423 -16.91 -24.53 5.35
N SER A 424 -17.02 -24.27 4.05
CA SER A 424 -17.08 -22.90 3.50
C SER A 424 -18.35 -22.17 3.95
N SER A 425 -19.47 -22.88 4.13
CA SER A 425 -20.72 -22.29 4.64
C SER A 425 -20.65 -21.98 6.13
N LEU A 426 -20.07 -22.86 6.96
CA LEU A 426 -19.83 -22.59 8.38
C LEU A 426 -18.89 -21.39 8.58
N LEU A 427 -17.84 -21.29 7.74
CA LEU A 427 -16.94 -20.14 7.78
C LEU A 427 -17.65 -18.83 7.43
N TYR A 428 -18.57 -18.89 6.47
CA TYR A 428 -19.36 -17.75 6.07
C TYR A 428 -20.29 -17.29 7.20
N GLU A 429 -20.93 -18.22 7.91
CA GLU A 429 -21.72 -17.91 9.11
C GLU A 429 -20.86 -17.25 10.21
N ALA A 430 -19.66 -17.78 10.48
CA ALA A 430 -18.72 -17.16 11.40
C ALA A 430 -18.36 -15.73 10.97
N ALA A 431 -18.10 -15.51 9.68
CA ALA A 431 -17.75 -14.20 9.13
C ALA A 431 -18.91 -13.20 9.20
N GLU A 432 -20.17 -13.65 9.03
CA GLU A 432 -21.37 -12.82 9.22
C GLU A 432 -21.48 -12.34 10.66
N LEU A 433 -21.26 -13.23 11.63
CA LEU A 433 -21.31 -12.88 13.04
C LEU A 433 -20.25 -11.84 13.40
N CYS A 434 -19.02 -11.97 12.89
CA CYS A 434 -17.91 -11.07 13.19
C CYS A 434 -18.02 -9.62 12.67
N GLU A 435 -19.22 -9.14 12.35
CA GLU A 435 -19.44 -7.74 11.97
C GLU A 435 -18.98 -6.76 13.08
N GLY A 436 -18.22 -5.74 12.68
CA GLY A 436 -17.65 -4.74 13.58
C GLY A 436 -16.32 -5.13 14.23
N LEU A 437 -15.88 -6.39 14.14
CA LEU A 437 -14.57 -6.79 14.66
C LEU A 437 -13.42 -6.23 13.81
N SER A 438 -12.34 -5.85 14.47
CA SER A 438 -11.11 -5.40 13.81
C SER A 438 -10.37 -6.57 13.12
N GLY A 439 -9.52 -6.26 12.13
CA GLY A 439 -8.66 -7.27 11.49
C GLY A 439 -7.76 -8.00 12.50
N ARG A 440 -7.27 -7.28 13.52
CA ARG A 440 -6.52 -7.87 14.64
C ARG A 440 -7.37 -8.87 15.43
N SER A 441 -8.60 -8.50 15.78
CA SER A 441 -9.53 -9.38 16.50
C SER A 441 -9.84 -10.64 15.69
N LEU A 442 -10.10 -10.49 14.38
CA LEU A 442 -10.36 -11.62 13.49
C LEU A 442 -9.19 -12.61 13.41
N ARG A 443 -7.95 -12.11 13.32
CA ARG A 443 -6.75 -12.98 13.30
C ARG A 443 -6.47 -13.65 14.65
N LYS A 444 -7.02 -13.12 15.75
CA LYS A 444 -6.94 -13.71 17.10
C LYS A 444 -7.97 -14.84 17.32
N LEU A 445 -9.13 -14.77 16.66
CA LEU A 445 -10.23 -15.73 16.83
C LEU A 445 -9.83 -17.21 16.66
N PRO A 446 -9.05 -17.61 15.64
CA PRO A 446 -8.66 -19.02 15.49
C PRO A 446 -7.88 -19.56 16.69
N PHE A 447 -7.01 -18.75 17.28
CA PHE A 447 -6.27 -19.12 18.48
C PHE A 447 -7.20 -19.28 19.69
N LEU A 448 -8.12 -18.34 19.89
CA LEU A 448 -9.11 -18.41 20.98
C LEU A 448 -10.05 -19.61 20.83
N ALA A 449 -10.50 -19.88 19.61
CA ALA A 449 -11.31 -21.04 19.29
C ALA A 449 -10.55 -22.32 19.61
N HIS A 450 -9.31 -22.44 19.14
CA HIS A 450 -8.44 -23.59 19.45
C HIS A 450 -8.24 -23.78 20.96
N ALA A 451 -8.00 -22.69 21.70
CA ALA A 451 -7.82 -22.75 23.16
C ALA A 451 -9.07 -23.22 23.92
N SER A 452 -10.25 -23.14 23.30
CA SER A 452 -11.51 -23.62 23.87
C SER A 452 -11.85 -25.07 23.50
N VAL A 453 -11.09 -25.71 22.60
CA VAL A 453 -11.29 -27.11 22.22
C VAL A 453 -10.75 -28.04 23.30
N ALA A 454 -11.54 -29.05 23.69
CA ALA A 454 -11.19 -29.99 24.76
C ALA A 454 -9.95 -30.86 24.46
N ASN A 455 -9.71 -31.21 23.19
CA ASN A 455 -8.57 -32.01 22.73
C ASN A 455 -7.69 -31.22 21.75
N PRO A 456 -6.59 -30.59 22.21
CA PRO A 456 -5.73 -29.76 21.36
C PRO A 456 -4.92 -30.53 20.30
N SER A 457 -4.70 -31.84 20.50
CA SER A 457 -3.77 -32.64 19.68
C SER A 457 -4.39 -33.24 18.41
N CYS A 458 -5.72 -33.22 18.29
CA CYS A 458 -6.43 -33.72 17.12
C CYS A 458 -7.81 -33.05 17.06
N CYS A 459 -7.88 -31.89 16.39
CA CYS A 459 -9.12 -31.19 16.19
C CYS A 459 -9.61 -31.42 14.75
N ASP A 460 -10.82 -31.97 14.61
CA ASP A 460 -11.51 -32.08 13.33
C ASP A 460 -11.94 -30.68 12.84
N ALA A 461 -11.72 -30.41 11.56
CA ALA A 461 -12.04 -29.11 10.95
C ALA A 461 -13.52 -28.73 11.11
N SER A 462 -14.46 -29.68 11.01
CA SER A 462 -15.89 -29.37 11.16
C SER A 462 -16.21 -28.94 12.59
N THR A 463 -15.67 -29.68 13.57
CA THR A 463 -15.83 -29.39 14.99
C THR A 463 -15.23 -28.02 15.34
N PHE A 464 -14.02 -27.75 14.83
CA PHE A 464 -13.34 -26.47 15.02
C PHE A 464 -14.16 -25.29 14.51
N MET A 465 -14.81 -25.43 13.35
CA MET A 465 -15.61 -24.35 12.75
C MET A 465 -16.83 -24.01 13.60
N HIS A 466 -17.48 -25.00 14.21
CA HIS A 466 -18.54 -24.75 15.19
C HIS A 466 -18.01 -24.04 16.44
N THR A 467 -16.85 -24.45 16.96
CA THR A 467 -16.20 -23.76 18.08
C THR A 467 -15.80 -22.33 17.73
N LEU A 468 -15.36 -22.08 16.49
CA LEU A 468 -15.05 -20.75 15.98
C LEU A 468 -16.29 -19.84 15.97
N ILE A 469 -17.43 -20.35 15.50
CA ILE A 469 -18.72 -19.63 15.53
C ILE A 469 -19.09 -19.26 16.97
N GLN A 470 -19.00 -20.19 17.92
CA GLN A 470 -19.30 -19.94 19.34
C GLN A 470 -18.34 -18.91 19.95
N THR A 471 -17.06 -18.99 19.61
CA THR A 471 -16.04 -18.05 20.08
C THR A 471 -16.27 -16.64 19.53
N ALA A 472 -16.64 -16.53 18.24
CA ALA A 472 -17.00 -15.27 17.62
C ALA A 472 -18.19 -14.62 18.33
N GLN A 473 -19.25 -15.39 18.63
CA GLN A 473 -20.42 -14.89 19.37
C GLN A 473 -20.04 -14.35 20.76
N ARG A 474 -19.16 -15.06 21.49
CA ARG A 474 -18.67 -14.62 22.79
C ARG A 474 -17.91 -13.29 22.70
N GLU A 475 -16.93 -13.20 21.79
CA GLU A 475 -16.13 -11.98 21.61
C GLU A 475 -16.98 -10.77 21.22
N ILE A 476 -18.02 -10.95 20.39
CA ILE A 476 -18.95 -9.86 20.08
C ILE A 476 -19.75 -9.45 21.31
N SER A 477 -20.22 -10.40 22.11
CA SER A 477 -20.95 -10.09 23.34
C SER A 477 -20.10 -9.33 24.36
N GLU A 478 -18.82 -9.68 24.47
CA GLU A 478 -17.84 -9.00 25.33
C GLU A 478 -17.47 -7.60 24.80
N SER A 479 -17.42 -7.41 23.47
CA SER A 479 -17.15 -6.10 22.87
C SER A 479 -18.31 -5.10 22.97
N ARG A 480 -19.54 -5.58 23.23
CA ARG A 480 -20.76 -4.77 23.32
C ARG A 480 -21.21 -4.49 24.75
N GLY A 481 -20.69 -5.23 25.74
CA GLY A 481 -20.93 -5.01 27.17
C GLY A 481 -19.89 -4.08 27.76
#